data_AF-A0A944EDU9-F1
#
_entry.id   AF-A0A944EDU9-F1
#
_cell.length_a   1.000
_cell.length_b   1.000
_cell.length_c   1.000
_cell.angle_alpha   90.00
_cell.angle_beta   90.00
_cell.angle_gamma   90.00
#
_symmetry.space_group_name_H-M   'P 1'
#
loop_
_entity.id
_entity.type
_entity.pdbx_description
1 polymer ?
#
loop_
_entity_poly.entity_id
_entity_poly.type
_entity_poly.pdbx_seq_one_letter_code
_entity_poly.pdbx_strand_id
1 'polypeptide(L)'
;MTQHAPVVPVTLDLREFRRAPRSTDECLALWERLEPAVLTLDPLAGPRVRFDLGDEGEVGVWFLDPATAPRPLGAATRFAIRGVLEPPEIRHACTTCRAARTTTYAPYKCPGCDEGQRMGRVCEAHAVFLDGSLRASCPSHTPACRCGTKAVAWCGGPNCRTRKAWCETHLRRHPGDPTVAYCEDCYAERFPACEHERCTGSGYIRCEHRTLSAMKPCGRRICTEHARRWQVYGSYNRGLALCTPHHQQLSSTSPEGLIDMILAGTVARSGRGRSATRRRVQLPRISIVRHILINTRRTVLDMEAIDRLFTTLEQGLSGRTPRDTNLSTALDLLAGHRASRHEDIERFREQHVEGRGHYDRLLQELRRGGRHELASAVEFSDFRPRSRILFVRVPEHLQGVFRGKGGSSVRQLEQRVGVKIQVERG
;
A
#
# COMPACT_ATOMS: atom_id res chain seq x y z
N MET A 1 -77.66 30.51 14.24
CA MET A 1 -76.54 29.78 13.61
C MET A 1 -76.75 29.85 12.11
N THR A 2 -76.06 30.75 11.41
CA THR A 2 -76.09 30.85 9.96
C THR A 2 -75.42 29.62 9.37
N GLN A 3 -76.21 28.66 8.88
CA GLN A 3 -75.70 27.55 8.09
C GLN A 3 -75.07 28.12 6.82
N HIS A 4 -73.75 28.15 6.76
CA HIS A 4 -73.04 28.47 5.52
C HIS A 4 -73.41 27.41 4.48
N ALA A 5 -73.89 27.85 3.32
CA ALA A 5 -74.18 26.96 2.19
C ALA A 5 -72.95 26.06 1.91
N PRO A 6 -73.14 24.74 1.70
CA PRO A 6 -72.03 23.82 1.48
C PRO A 6 -71.27 24.23 0.21
N VAL A 7 -69.95 24.39 0.34
CA VAL A 7 -69.06 24.70 -0.79
C VAL A 7 -68.55 23.38 -1.36
N VAL A 8 -68.80 23.13 -2.63
CA VAL A 8 -68.44 21.89 -3.32
C VAL A 8 -66.96 21.94 -3.74
N PRO A 9 -66.08 21.09 -3.16
CA PRO A 9 -64.67 21.09 -3.51
C PRO A 9 -64.42 20.32 -4.81
N VAL A 10 -63.71 20.93 -5.76
CA VAL A 10 -63.36 20.33 -7.05
C VAL A 10 -61.87 20.43 -7.35
N THR A 11 -61.37 19.52 -8.19
CA THR A 11 -60.05 19.61 -8.82
C THR A 11 -60.21 19.73 -10.32
N LEU A 12 -59.46 20.64 -10.95
CA LEU A 12 -59.39 20.75 -12.41
C LEU A 12 -58.25 19.87 -12.92
N ASP A 13 -58.53 19.00 -13.90
CA ASP A 13 -57.53 18.22 -14.61
C ASP A 13 -57.28 18.83 -15.98
N LEU A 14 -56.13 19.48 -16.15
CA LEU A 14 -55.74 20.26 -17.32
C LEU A 14 -54.62 19.58 -18.12
N ARG A 15 -54.33 18.30 -17.85
CA ARG A 15 -53.24 17.57 -18.51
C ARG A 15 -53.41 17.44 -20.03
N GLU A 16 -54.64 17.43 -20.51
CA GLU A 16 -55.00 17.38 -21.94
C GLU A 16 -55.48 18.76 -22.46
N PHE A 17 -55.38 19.81 -21.64
CA PHE A 17 -55.78 21.17 -22.00
C PHE A 17 -54.56 21.97 -22.47
N ARG A 18 -54.59 22.44 -23.72
CA ARG A 18 -53.43 23.07 -24.38
C ARG A 18 -53.08 24.46 -23.83
N ARG A 19 -54.05 25.16 -23.25
CA ARG A 19 -53.90 26.53 -22.73
C ARG A 19 -54.10 26.59 -21.22
N ALA A 20 -53.29 25.86 -20.47
CA ALA A 20 -53.37 25.87 -19.01
C ALA A 20 -53.30 27.32 -18.46
N PRO A 21 -54.25 27.72 -17.58
CA PRO A 21 -54.33 29.06 -17.01
C PRO A 21 -53.11 29.33 -16.11
N ARG A 22 -52.51 30.51 -16.25
CA ARG A 22 -51.28 30.91 -15.53
C ARG A 22 -51.52 31.89 -14.39
N SER A 23 -52.77 32.31 -14.19
CA SER A 23 -53.18 33.28 -13.19
C SER A 23 -54.54 32.89 -12.58
N THR A 24 -54.87 33.48 -11.43
CA THR A 24 -56.17 33.27 -10.78
C THR A 24 -57.32 33.71 -11.69
N ASP A 25 -57.17 34.83 -12.40
CA ASP A 25 -58.20 35.37 -13.29
C ASP A 25 -58.43 34.45 -14.50
N GLU A 26 -57.38 33.86 -15.06
CA GLU A 26 -57.50 32.86 -16.13
C GLU A 26 -58.16 31.56 -15.66
N CYS A 27 -57.88 31.12 -14.43
CA CYS A 27 -58.57 29.98 -13.81
C CYS A 27 -60.06 30.27 -13.61
N LEU A 28 -60.41 31.48 -13.17
CA LEU A 28 -61.81 31.90 -13.00
C LEU A 28 -62.52 31.97 -14.36
N ALA A 29 -61.91 32.57 -15.37
CA ALA A 29 -62.47 32.62 -16.72
C ALA A 29 -62.68 31.21 -17.32
N LEU A 30 -61.77 30.27 -17.04
CA LEU A 30 -61.97 28.86 -17.42
C LEU A 30 -63.13 28.23 -16.64
N TRP A 31 -63.26 28.50 -15.35
CA TRP A 31 -64.37 28.00 -14.53
C TRP A 31 -65.72 28.53 -15.02
N GLU A 32 -65.83 29.83 -15.32
CA GLU A 32 -67.05 30.46 -15.83
C GLU A 32 -67.55 29.81 -17.14
N ARG A 33 -66.63 29.31 -17.98
CA ARG A 33 -66.98 28.55 -19.20
C ARG A 33 -67.51 27.15 -18.88
N LEU A 34 -67.00 26.50 -17.85
CA LEU A 34 -67.32 25.12 -17.48
C LEU A 34 -68.56 25.02 -16.58
N GLU A 35 -68.77 26.01 -15.71
CA GLU A 35 -69.78 26.01 -14.66
C GLU A 35 -71.20 25.71 -15.17
N PRO A 36 -71.68 26.29 -16.29
CA PRO A 36 -73.02 25.97 -16.81
C PRO A 36 -73.21 24.48 -17.11
N ALA A 37 -72.18 23.82 -17.64
CA ALA A 37 -72.22 22.39 -17.94
C ALA A 37 -72.06 21.55 -16.65
N VAL A 38 -71.19 21.99 -15.73
CA VAL A 38 -71.00 21.35 -14.42
C VAL A 38 -72.29 21.32 -13.59
N LEU A 39 -73.08 22.40 -13.62
CA LEU A 39 -74.35 22.49 -12.90
C LEU A 39 -75.40 21.45 -13.35
N THR A 40 -75.24 20.84 -14.53
CA THR A 40 -76.13 19.78 -15.02
C THR A 40 -75.78 18.38 -14.53
N LEU A 41 -74.64 18.24 -13.85
CA LEU A 41 -74.11 16.94 -13.42
C LEU A 41 -74.66 16.50 -12.06
N ASP A 42 -74.74 15.18 -11.86
CA ASP A 42 -74.83 14.58 -10.53
C ASP A 42 -73.41 14.19 -10.06
N PRO A 43 -72.86 14.87 -9.02
CA PRO A 43 -71.53 14.58 -8.49
C PRO A 43 -71.33 13.11 -8.08
N LEU A 44 -72.38 12.39 -7.68
CA LEU A 44 -72.28 10.98 -7.29
C LEU A 44 -72.28 10.03 -8.49
N ALA A 45 -73.06 10.33 -9.52
CA ALA A 45 -73.11 9.51 -10.74
C ALA A 45 -71.84 9.68 -11.59
N GLY A 46 -71.23 10.87 -11.55
CA GLY A 46 -70.01 11.20 -12.28
C GLY A 46 -69.03 12.01 -11.42
N PRO A 47 -68.29 11.39 -10.48
CA PRO A 47 -67.36 12.11 -9.62
C PRO A 47 -66.14 12.69 -10.37
N ARG A 48 -65.91 12.24 -11.61
CA ARG A 48 -64.88 12.75 -12.52
C ARG A 48 -65.45 12.85 -13.91
N VAL A 49 -65.66 14.06 -14.39
CA VAL A 49 -66.22 14.33 -15.73
C VAL A 49 -65.20 15.07 -16.56
N ARG A 50 -65.21 14.83 -17.87
CA ARG A 50 -64.39 15.58 -18.84
C ARG A 50 -65.28 16.38 -19.76
N PHE A 51 -64.83 17.60 -20.05
CA PHE A 51 -65.45 18.52 -20.97
C PHE A 51 -64.50 18.74 -22.13
N ASP A 52 -64.97 18.45 -23.34
CA ASP A 52 -64.26 18.74 -24.57
C ASP A 52 -64.46 20.21 -24.93
N LEU A 53 -63.37 20.98 -25.00
CA LEU A 53 -63.36 22.38 -25.42
C LEU A 53 -62.83 22.54 -26.86
N GLY A 54 -62.90 21.48 -27.67
CA GLY A 54 -62.52 21.47 -29.08
C GLY A 54 -61.02 21.60 -29.27
N ASP A 55 -60.59 22.59 -30.07
CA ASP A 55 -59.18 22.78 -30.43
C ASP A 55 -58.27 23.08 -29.23
N GLU A 56 -58.85 23.51 -28.10
CA GLU A 56 -58.13 23.77 -26.85
C GLU A 56 -57.86 22.49 -26.04
N GLY A 57 -58.54 21.37 -26.34
CA GLY A 57 -58.40 20.08 -25.67
C GLY A 57 -59.45 19.84 -24.58
N GLU A 58 -59.20 18.85 -23.73
CA GLU A 58 -60.14 18.41 -22.69
C GLU A 58 -59.82 19.00 -21.32
N VAL A 59 -60.85 19.37 -20.56
CA VAL A 59 -60.74 19.75 -19.14
C VAL A 59 -61.54 18.78 -18.28
N GLY A 60 -60.88 18.15 -17.30
CA GLY A 60 -61.55 17.34 -16.29
C GLY A 60 -62.00 18.17 -15.09
N VAL A 61 -63.20 17.89 -14.57
CA VAL A 61 -63.67 18.38 -13.27
C VAL A 61 -63.92 17.20 -12.36
N TRP A 62 -63.20 17.16 -11.23
CA TRP A 62 -63.27 16.07 -10.27
C TRP A 62 -63.86 16.56 -8.96
N PHE A 63 -65.02 16.03 -8.58
CA PHE A 63 -65.64 16.29 -7.29
C PHE A 63 -64.86 15.54 -6.21
N LEU A 64 -64.29 16.29 -5.25
CA LEU A 64 -63.45 15.70 -4.20
C LEU A 64 -64.26 15.07 -3.08
N ASP A 65 -65.47 15.57 -2.86
CA ASP A 65 -66.43 15.04 -1.89
C ASP A 65 -67.85 15.04 -2.47
N PRO A 66 -68.15 14.12 -3.39
CA PRO A 66 -69.43 14.11 -4.10
C PRO A 66 -70.63 13.80 -3.19
N ALA A 67 -70.41 13.13 -2.05
CA ALA A 67 -71.48 12.75 -1.13
C ALA A 67 -72.08 13.96 -0.38
N THR A 68 -71.28 15.00 -0.14
CA THR A 68 -71.69 16.21 0.58
C THR A 68 -72.17 17.33 -0.35
N ALA A 69 -72.08 17.14 -1.66
CA ALA A 69 -72.55 18.10 -2.64
C ALA A 69 -74.10 18.18 -2.66
N PRO A 70 -74.68 19.39 -2.81
CA PRO A 70 -76.12 19.55 -2.96
C PRO A 70 -76.61 18.87 -4.24
N ARG A 71 -77.83 18.33 -4.19
CA ARG A 71 -78.48 17.62 -5.30
C ARG A 71 -79.91 18.16 -5.48
N PRO A 72 -80.26 18.78 -6.62
CA PRO A 72 -79.39 19.07 -7.77
C PRO A 72 -78.36 20.18 -7.47
N LEU A 73 -77.29 20.24 -8.26
CA LEU A 73 -76.46 21.43 -8.35
C LEU A 73 -77.29 22.57 -8.97
N GLY A 74 -77.16 23.78 -8.45
CA GLY A 74 -77.90 24.95 -8.94
C GLY A 74 -77.08 26.24 -8.86
N ALA A 75 -77.61 27.34 -9.38
CA ALA A 75 -76.90 28.63 -9.50
C ALA A 75 -76.40 29.23 -8.17
N ALA A 76 -76.97 28.82 -7.04
CA ALA A 76 -76.50 29.22 -5.70
C ALA A 76 -75.38 28.31 -5.14
N THR A 77 -75.03 27.24 -5.86
CA THR A 77 -73.98 26.31 -5.44
C THR A 77 -72.64 26.99 -5.55
N ARG A 78 -71.90 27.02 -4.45
CA ARG A 78 -70.55 27.58 -4.44
C ARG A 78 -69.56 26.46 -4.67
N PHE A 79 -68.64 26.65 -5.60
CA PHE A 79 -67.55 25.73 -5.85
C PHE A 79 -66.24 26.26 -5.28
N ALA A 80 -65.36 25.36 -4.85
CA ALA A 80 -63.99 25.70 -4.49
C ALA A 80 -63.02 24.81 -5.26
N ILE A 81 -62.24 25.41 -6.17
CA ILE A 81 -61.14 24.72 -6.85
C ILE A 81 -60.02 24.52 -5.83
N ARG A 82 -59.79 23.28 -5.42
CA ARG A 82 -58.80 22.89 -4.40
C ARG A 82 -57.47 22.42 -5.00
N GLY A 83 -57.47 22.09 -6.28
CA GLY A 83 -56.28 21.63 -6.97
C GLY A 83 -56.42 21.78 -8.48
N VAL A 84 -55.27 21.88 -9.15
CA VAL A 84 -55.13 21.88 -10.60
C VAL A 84 -54.07 20.84 -10.96
N LEU A 85 -54.40 19.89 -11.82
CA LEU A 85 -53.45 18.92 -12.37
C LEU A 85 -52.98 19.41 -13.74
N GLU A 86 -51.70 19.73 -13.85
CA GLU A 86 -51.08 20.23 -15.06
C GLU A 86 -50.25 19.15 -15.77
N PRO A 87 -49.97 19.31 -17.07
CA PRO A 87 -49.00 18.46 -17.77
C PRO A 87 -47.65 18.42 -17.03
N PRO A 88 -46.97 17.27 -16.95
CA PRO A 88 -45.68 17.19 -16.29
C PRO A 88 -44.63 18.04 -17.02
N GLU A 89 -44.01 18.99 -16.32
CA GLU A 89 -42.95 19.83 -16.88
C GLU A 89 -41.56 19.21 -16.66
N ILE A 90 -40.76 19.13 -17.73
CA ILE A 90 -39.36 18.71 -17.64
C ILE A 90 -38.49 19.87 -17.13
N ARG A 91 -38.32 19.95 -15.81
CA ARG A 91 -37.44 20.95 -15.15
C ARG A 91 -35.96 20.81 -15.50
N HIS A 92 -35.54 19.61 -15.88
CA HIS A 92 -34.16 19.26 -16.15
C HIS A 92 -34.07 18.64 -17.53
N ALA A 93 -33.95 19.49 -18.56
CA ALA A 93 -33.84 19.04 -19.94
C ALA A 93 -32.40 18.65 -20.28
N CYS A 94 -32.25 17.63 -21.13
CA CYS A 94 -30.94 17.27 -21.67
C CYS A 94 -30.45 18.32 -22.66
N THR A 95 -29.23 18.82 -22.47
CA THR A 95 -28.55 19.77 -23.38
C THR A 95 -28.48 19.22 -24.81
N THR A 96 -28.15 17.94 -24.97
CA THR A 96 -28.04 17.28 -26.29
C THR A 96 -29.40 17.13 -26.98
N CYS A 97 -30.44 16.68 -26.27
CA CYS A 97 -31.79 16.60 -26.84
C CYS A 97 -32.31 17.98 -27.25
N ARG A 98 -32.08 18.99 -26.39
CA ARG A 98 -32.51 20.37 -26.63
C ARG A 98 -31.88 20.96 -27.89
N ALA A 99 -30.59 20.71 -28.11
CA ALA A 99 -29.90 21.10 -29.35
C ALA A 99 -30.53 20.44 -30.59
N ALA A 100 -31.06 19.23 -30.47
CA ALA A 100 -31.79 18.50 -31.50
C ALA A 100 -33.31 18.83 -31.54
N ARG A 101 -33.76 19.90 -30.88
CA ARG A 101 -35.18 20.32 -30.79
C ARG A 101 -36.12 19.27 -30.16
N THR A 102 -35.61 18.41 -29.30
CA THR A 102 -36.39 17.46 -28.50
C THR A 102 -36.18 17.73 -27.01
N THR A 103 -37.12 17.31 -26.15
CA THR A 103 -37.02 17.53 -24.70
C THR A 103 -37.16 16.20 -23.97
N THR A 104 -36.15 15.86 -23.17
CA THR A 104 -36.12 14.63 -22.35
C THR A 104 -35.56 14.96 -20.97
N TYR A 105 -36.10 14.30 -19.94
CA TYR A 105 -35.61 14.44 -18.57
C TYR A 105 -34.15 13.98 -18.44
N ALA A 106 -33.35 14.78 -17.74
CA ALA A 106 -31.91 14.64 -17.64
C ALA A 106 -31.45 14.64 -16.18
N PRO A 107 -31.32 13.46 -15.55
CA PRO A 107 -30.93 13.38 -14.14
C PRO A 107 -29.45 13.70 -13.93
N TYR A 108 -28.59 13.49 -14.93
CA TYR A 108 -27.15 13.60 -14.78
C TYR A 108 -26.63 15.00 -15.11
N LYS A 109 -25.54 15.38 -14.45
CA LYS A 109 -24.83 16.66 -14.69
C LYS A 109 -23.60 16.40 -15.56
N CYS A 110 -23.40 17.23 -16.58
CA CYS A 110 -22.18 17.22 -17.40
C CYS A 110 -21.32 18.45 -17.05
N PRO A 111 -20.11 18.27 -16.50
CA PRO A 111 -19.24 19.39 -16.15
C PRO A 111 -18.77 20.25 -17.33
N GLY A 112 -18.74 19.69 -18.55
CA GLY A 112 -18.28 20.42 -19.73
C GLY A 112 -19.37 21.24 -20.44
N CYS A 113 -20.65 20.99 -20.14
CA CYS A 113 -21.73 21.81 -20.67
C CYS A 113 -21.94 22.99 -19.71
N ASP A 114 -21.67 24.22 -20.14
CA ASP A 114 -22.09 25.42 -19.41
C ASP A 114 -23.27 26.06 -20.15
N GLU A 115 -24.45 26.05 -19.53
CA GLU A 115 -25.63 26.78 -20.02
C GLU A 115 -25.84 27.99 -19.09
N GLY A 116 -25.01 29.03 -19.25
CA GLY A 116 -25.18 30.30 -18.55
C GLY A 116 -25.15 30.18 -17.02
N GLN A 117 -23.97 29.88 -16.46
CA GLN A 117 -23.70 29.70 -15.03
C GLN A 117 -24.31 28.44 -14.39
N ARG A 118 -25.02 27.61 -15.16
CA ARG A 118 -25.55 26.31 -14.69
C ARG A 118 -24.90 25.18 -15.47
N MET A 119 -24.40 24.18 -14.74
CA MET A 119 -23.93 22.92 -15.33
C MET A 119 -25.06 22.30 -16.16
N GLY A 120 -24.77 22.04 -17.43
CA GLY A 120 -25.68 21.37 -18.35
C GLY A 120 -26.00 19.95 -17.90
N ARG A 121 -27.12 19.42 -18.42
CA ARG A 121 -27.67 18.14 -17.98
C ARG A 121 -27.77 17.15 -19.12
N VAL A 122 -27.69 15.87 -18.78
CA VAL A 122 -27.67 14.78 -19.76
C VAL A 122 -28.68 13.72 -19.35
N CYS A 123 -29.49 13.27 -20.32
CA CYS A 123 -30.39 12.13 -20.13
C CYS A 123 -29.63 10.81 -20.16
N GLU A 124 -30.27 9.73 -19.75
CA GLU A 124 -29.68 8.39 -19.72
C GLU A 124 -29.09 7.97 -21.07
N ALA A 125 -29.83 8.19 -22.16
CA ALA A 125 -29.38 7.84 -23.52
C ALA A 125 -28.11 8.59 -23.99
N HIS A 126 -27.86 9.78 -23.45
CA HIS A 126 -26.69 10.60 -23.81
C HIS A 126 -25.59 10.60 -22.74
N ALA A 127 -25.83 9.96 -21.59
CA ALA A 127 -24.88 9.97 -20.49
C ALA A 127 -23.75 8.98 -20.76
N VAL A 128 -22.53 9.49 -20.78
CA VAL A 128 -21.30 8.70 -20.89
C VAL A 128 -20.67 8.61 -19.49
N PHE A 129 -20.52 7.38 -19.01
CA PHE A 129 -19.80 7.05 -17.79
C PHE A 129 -18.51 6.35 -18.16
N LEU A 130 -17.40 6.81 -17.58
CA LEU A 130 -16.10 6.14 -17.71
C LEU A 130 -15.90 5.23 -16.50
N ASP A 131 -15.23 4.10 -16.71
CA ASP A 131 -14.94 3.15 -15.62
C ASP A 131 -14.16 3.82 -14.48
N GLY A 132 -14.36 3.35 -13.25
CA GLY A 132 -13.70 3.87 -12.05
C GLY A 132 -14.32 5.13 -11.44
N SER A 133 -15.38 5.70 -12.03
CA SER A 133 -16.16 6.78 -11.39
C SER A 133 -17.58 6.92 -11.95
N LEU A 134 -18.57 7.17 -11.09
CA LEU A 134 -19.96 7.45 -11.49
C LEU A 134 -20.18 8.90 -11.98
N ARG A 135 -19.16 9.50 -12.60
CA ARG A 135 -19.25 10.86 -13.16
C ARG A 135 -19.79 10.77 -14.59
N ALA A 136 -20.95 11.37 -14.80
CA ALA A 136 -21.53 11.50 -16.12
C ALA A 136 -20.88 12.63 -16.92
N SER A 137 -20.86 12.45 -18.24
CA SER A 137 -20.52 13.47 -19.24
C SER A 137 -21.42 13.29 -20.46
N CYS A 138 -21.56 14.31 -21.32
CA CYS A 138 -22.20 14.11 -22.64
C CYS A 138 -21.16 13.61 -23.67
N PRO A 139 -21.57 13.12 -24.85
CA PRO A 139 -20.66 12.56 -25.85
C PRO A 139 -19.62 13.54 -26.39
N SER A 140 -19.92 14.85 -26.33
CA SER A 140 -19.03 15.95 -26.76
C SER A 140 -18.03 16.36 -25.69
N HIS A 141 -18.33 16.11 -24.41
CA HIS A 141 -17.48 16.47 -23.27
C HIS A 141 -16.94 15.23 -22.55
N THR A 142 -16.93 14.09 -23.23
CA THR A 142 -16.25 12.90 -22.74
C THR A 142 -14.77 13.25 -22.54
N PRO A 143 -14.21 13.04 -21.34
CA PRO A 143 -12.80 13.33 -21.07
C PRO A 143 -11.88 12.67 -22.10
N ALA A 144 -10.83 13.38 -22.49
CA ALA A 144 -9.79 12.85 -23.36
C ALA A 144 -8.57 12.42 -22.56
N CYS A 145 -7.90 11.38 -23.06
CA CYS A 145 -6.56 11.01 -22.65
C CYS A 145 -5.56 12.10 -23.04
N ARG A 146 -4.37 12.10 -22.44
CA ARG A 146 -3.26 12.99 -22.81
C ARG A 146 -2.88 12.90 -24.31
N CYS A 147 -3.12 11.77 -24.96
CA CYS A 147 -2.88 11.59 -26.40
C CYS A 147 -4.00 12.13 -27.30
N GLY A 148 -5.05 12.74 -26.74
CA GLY A 148 -6.20 13.27 -27.48
C GLY A 148 -7.31 12.25 -27.78
N THR A 149 -7.05 10.94 -27.66
CA THR A 149 -8.07 9.89 -27.79
C THR A 149 -9.10 9.98 -26.65
N LYS A 150 -10.37 9.69 -26.94
CA LYS A 150 -11.42 9.61 -25.91
C LYS A 150 -11.01 8.61 -24.82
N ALA A 151 -11.16 9.02 -23.56
CA ALA A 151 -10.87 8.16 -22.43
C ALA A 151 -11.98 7.13 -22.24
N VAL A 152 -11.62 6.00 -21.63
CA VAL A 152 -12.54 4.89 -21.32
C VAL A 152 -12.65 4.67 -19.80
N ALA A 153 -11.62 5.03 -19.03
CA ALA A 153 -11.61 4.89 -17.58
C ALA A 153 -10.88 6.02 -16.87
N TRP A 154 -11.25 6.27 -15.62
CA TRP A 154 -10.50 7.09 -14.67
C TRP A 154 -9.39 6.27 -14.00
N CYS A 155 -8.19 6.84 -13.90
CA CYS A 155 -7.09 6.20 -13.19
C CYS A 155 -7.38 6.16 -11.67
N GLY A 156 -7.49 4.94 -11.11
CA GLY A 156 -7.68 4.68 -9.68
C GLY A 156 -6.41 4.78 -8.82
N GLY A 157 -5.33 5.34 -9.38
CA GLY A 157 -4.01 5.37 -8.75
C GLY A 157 -3.78 6.52 -7.77
N PRO A 158 -2.79 6.40 -6.87
CA PRO A 158 -2.53 7.38 -5.81
C PRO A 158 -2.12 8.76 -6.33
N ASN A 159 -1.43 8.84 -7.47
CA ASN A 159 -1.02 10.12 -8.07
C ASN A 159 -2.18 10.81 -8.79
N CYS A 160 -3.06 10.04 -9.44
CA CYS A 160 -4.18 10.59 -10.20
C CYS A 160 -5.41 10.87 -9.34
N ARG A 161 -5.63 10.12 -8.24
CA ARG A 161 -6.78 10.24 -7.33
C ARG A 161 -8.12 10.33 -8.07
N THR A 162 -8.30 9.55 -9.14
CA THR A 162 -9.51 9.54 -9.97
C THR A 162 -9.82 10.92 -10.61
N ARG A 163 -8.80 11.75 -10.85
CA ARG A 163 -8.93 13.06 -11.53
C ARG A 163 -8.45 13.07 -12.98
N LYS A 164 -7.76 12.02 -13.42
CA LYS A 164 -7.28 11.88 -14.80
C LYS A 164 -7.92 10.67 -15.45
N ALA A 165 -8.49 10.87 -16.63
CA ALA A 165 -9.05 9.83 -17.46
C ALA A 165 -8.07 9.45 -18.57
N TRP A 166 -8.07 8.18 -18.97
CA TRP A 166 -7.12 7.62 -19.93
C TRP A 166 -7.84 6.72 -20.93
N CYS A 167 -7.27 6.60 -22.13
CA CYS A 167 -7.72 5.66 -23.15
C CYS A 167 -7.16 4.26 -22.87
N GLU A 168 -7.74 3.23 -23.50
CA GLU A 168 -7.39 1.81 -23.28
C GLU A 168 -5.87 1.55 -23.42
N THR A 169 -5.22 2.17 -24.41
CA THR A 169 -3.79 1.97 -24.71
C THR A 169 -2.85 2.44 -23.59
N HIS A 170 -3.26 3.44 -22.81
CA HIS A 170 -2.44 4.02 -21.73
C HIS A 170 -2.90 3.55 -20.35
N LEU A 171 -3.86 2.64 -20.30
CA LEU A 171 -4.34 2.02 -19.09
C LEU A 171 -3.68 0.66 -18.88
N ARG A 172 -3.47 0.34 -17.61
CA ARG A 172 -3.09 -0.99 -17.12
C ARG A 172 -4.14 -1.42 -16.10
N ARG A 173 -4.80 -2.54 -16.36
CA ARG A 173 -5.81 -3.10 -15.45
C ARG A 173 -5.15 -3.65 -14.18
N HIS A 174 -5.84 -3.57 -13.06
CA HIS A 174 -5.36 -4.16 -11.82
C HIS A 174 -5.30 -5.70 -11.96
N PRO A 175 -4.20 -6.37 -11.56
CA PRO A 175 -4.04 -7.82 -11.79
C PRO A 175 -5.10 -8.71 -11.12
N GLY A 176 -5.70 -8.26 -10.02
CA GLY A 176 -6.70 -9.01 -9.27
C GLY A 176 -8.10 -8.37 -9.23
N ASP A 177 -8.33 -7.27 -9.96
CA ASP A 177 -9.62 -6.56 -9.95
C ASP A 177 -9.84 -5.89 -11.31
N PRO A 178 -10.64 -6.48 -12.21
CA PRO A 178 -10.82 -5.96 -13.55
C PRO A 178 -11.53 -4.60 -13.57
N THR A 179 -12.19 -4.19 -12.48
CA THR A 179 -12.94 -2.92 -12.40
C THR A 179 -12.04 -1.71 -12.15
N VAL A 180 -10.77 -1.94 -11.79
CA VAL A 180 -9.81 -0.89 -11.48
C VAL A 180 -8.72 -0.84 -12.53
N ALA A 181 -8.49 0.35 -13.07
CA ALA A 181 -7.42 0.61 -14.02
C ALA A 181 -6.54 1.78 -13.57
N TYR A 182 -5.28 1.73 -13.98
CA TYR A 182 -4.25 2.71 -13.64
C TYR A 182 -3.59 3.23 -14.91
N CYS A 183 -3.14 4.48 -14.90
CA CYS A 183 -2.11 4.91 -15.84
C CYS A 183 -0.77 4.23 -15.51
N GLU A 184 0.16 4.25 -16.46
CA GLU A 184 1.47 3.60 -16.32
C GLU A 184 2.21 3.97 -15.02
N ASP A 185 2.33 5.26 -14.70
CA ASP A 185 3.03 5.72 -13.49
C ASP A 185 2.39 5.19 -12.19
N CYS A 186 1.05 5.24 -12.12
CA CYS A 186 0.32 4.76 -10.96
C CYS A 186 0.39 3.23 -10.84
N TYR A 187 0.40 2.54 -11.98
CA TYR A 187 0.58 1.10 -12.03
C TYR A 187 1.98 0.73 -11.51
N ALA A 188 3.03 1.37 -12.02
CA ALA A 188 4.42 1.13 -11.61
C ALA A 188 4.68 1.47 -10.12
N GLU A 189 3.95 2.44 -9.55
CA GLU A 189 4.05 2.71 -8.12
C GLU A 189 3.43 1.60 -7.25
N ARG A 190 2.27 1.08 -7.68
CA ARG A 190 1.50 0.08 -6.93
C ARG A 190 1.97 -1.36 -7.18
N PHE A 191 2.49 -1.63 -8.37
CA PHE A 191 3.05 -2.89 -8.85
C PHE A 191 4.45 -2.63 -9.41
N PRO A 192 5.41 -2.20 -8.57
CA PRO A 192 6.77 -1.96 -9.03
C PRO A 192 7.36 -3.24 -9.62
N ALA A 193 8.08 -3.15 -10.72
CA ALA A 193 8.81 -4.29 -11.27
C ALA A 193 9.90 -4.76 -10.29
N CYS A 194 10.09 -6.06 -10.16
CA CYS A 194 11.27 -6.63 -9.50
C CYS A 194 12.53 -6.27 -10.30
N GLU A 195 13.67 -6.13 -9.62
CA GLU A 195 14.95 -5.83 -10.27
C GLU A 195 15.55 -7.02 -11.01
N HIS A 196 15.05 -8.23 -10.74
CA HIS A 196 15.54 -9.46 -11.36
C HIS A 196 15.04 -9.56 -12.81
N GLU A 197 15.94 -9.88 -13.74
CA GLU A 197 15.61 -9.99 -15.15
C GLU A 197 14.50 -11.02 -15.39
N ARG A 198 13.54 -10.67 -16.25
CA ARG A 198 12.39 -11.52 -16.61
C ARG A 198 11.49 -11.93 -15.45
N CYS A 199 11.64 -11.35 -14.26
CA CYS A 199 10.72 -11.58 -13.15
C CYS A 199 9.40 -10.81 -13.38
N THR A 200 8.28 -11.53 -13.32
CA THR A 200 6.92 -10.96 -13.42
C THR A 200 6.34 -10.57 -12.06
N GLY A 201 7.03 -10.90 -10.97
CA GLY A 201 6.62 -10.60 -9.60
C GLY A 201 6.73 -9.11 -9.25
N SER A 202 5.84 -8.64 -8.37
CA SER A 202 5.84 -7.25 -7.89
C SER A 202 6.89 -7.02 -6.78
N GLY A 203 7.73 -6.02 -6.99
CA GLY A 203 8.89 -5.65 -6.17
C GLY A 203 8.56 -4.83 -4.92
N TYR A 204 7.77 -5.37 -3.99
CA TYR A 204 7.35 -4.63 -2.80
C TYR A 204 8.48 -4.34 -1.79
N ILE A 205 9.53 -5.16 -1.79
CA ILE A 205 10.66 -5.01 -0.87
C ILE A 205 11.68 -4.06 -1.50
N ARG A 206 12.20 -3.10 -0.72
CA ARG A 206 13.25 -2.18 -1.19
C ARG A 206 14.61 -2.67 -0.71
N CYS A 207 15.58 -2.67 -1.60
CA CYS A 207 16.98 -2.89 -1.24
C CYS A 207 17.44 -1.84 -0.21
N GLU A 208 17.93 -2.33 0.93
CA GLU A 208 18.37 -1.54 2.08
C GLU A 208 19.87 -1.23 2.05
N HIS A 209 20.60 -1.73 1.04
CA HIS A 209 22.03 -1.47 0.86
C HIS A 209 22.34 0.03 0.92
N ARG A 210 23.27 0.38 1.79
CA ARG A 210 23.79 1.73 2.02
C ARG A 210 25.11 1.65 2.80
N THR A 211 25.89 2.72 2.73
CA THR A 211 27.14 2.92 3.48
C THR A 211 27.04 4.20 4.29
N LEU A 212 27.95 4.46 5.23
CA LEU A 212 27.94 5.74 5.96
C LEU A 212 28.25 6.93 5.05
N SER A 213 29.02 6.72 3.98
CA SER A 213 29.28 7.73 2.95
C SER A 213 28.07 8.00 2.05
N ALA A 214 27.18 7.01 1.88
CA ALA A 214 26.01 7.08 1.02
C ALA A 214 24.78 6.53 1.75
N MET A 215 24.23 7.32 2.67
CA MET A 215 23.09 6.93 3.51
C MET A 215 21.77 6.72 2.74
N LYS A 216 21.70 7.18 1.48
CA LYS A 216 20.56 6.91 0.58
C LYS A 216 20.54 5.43 0.21
N PRO A 217 19.46 4.69 0.50
CA PRO A 217 19.38 3.29 0.10
C PRO A 217 19.39 3.14 -1.41
N CYS A 218 19.93 2.02 -1.90
CA CYS A 218 19.88 1.62 -3.31
C CYS A 218 18.49 1.80 -3.94
N GLY A 219 17.43 1.41 -3.22
CA GLY A 219 16.06 1.66 -3.64
C GLY A 219 15.50 0.75 -4.75
N ARG A 220 16.33 -0.13 -5.34
CA ARG A 220 15.86 -1.21 -6.22
C ARG A 220 14.77 -2.03 -5.53
N ARG A 221 13.79 -2.45 -6.34
CA ARG A 221 12.55 -3.11 -5.92
C ARG A 221 12.68 -4.61 -6.13
N ILE A 222 12.33 -5.41 -5.14
CA ILE A 222 12.58 -6.85 -5.11
C ILE A 222 11.29 -7.55 -4.69
N CYS A 223 10.91 -8.61 -5.40
CA CYS A 223 9.75 -9.42 -5.03
C CYS A 223 10.07 -10.29 -3.81
N THR A 224 9.06 -10.94 -3.24
CA THR A 224 9.25 -11.83 -2.08
C THR A 224 10.13 -13.05 -2.39
N GLU A 225 10.10 -13.54 -3.63
CA GLU A 225 10.88 -14.71 -4.08
C GLU A 225 12.37 -14.36 -4.28
N HIS A 226 12.67 -13.18 -4.83
CA HIS A 226 14.05 -12.73 -5.07
C HIS A 226 14.65 -11.96 -3.90
N ALA A 227 13.89 -11.73 -2.82
CA ALA A 227 14.36 -10.99 -1.66
C ALA A 227 15.41 -11.78 -0.89
N ARG A 228 16.68 -11.37 -1.04
CA ARG A 228 17.78 -11.92 -0.25
C ARG A 228 17.97 -11.12 1.02
N ARG A 229 17.95 -11.78 2.17
CA ARG A 229 18.09 -11.13 3.48
C ARG A 229 19.43 -11.49 4.10
N TRP A 230 20.29 -10.49 4.24
CA TRP A 230 21.54 -10.66 4.95
C TRP A 230 21.30 -10.54 6.45
N GLN A 231 21.55 -11.62 7.18
CA GLN A 231 21.15 -11.76 8.57
C GLN A 231 22.14 -11.12 9.53
N VAL A 232 21.89 -9.86 9.88
CA VAL A 232 22.75 -9.05 10.75
C VAL A 232 22.24 -8.96 12.19
N TYR A 233 20.92 -9.04 12.40
CA TYR A 233 20.28 -8.67 13.67
C TYR A 233 19.81 -9.85 14.53
N GLY A 234 20.40 -11.03 14.33
CA GLY A 234 20.01 -12.26 15.03
C GLY A 234 18.68 -12.87 14.54
N SER A 235 18.41 -14.12 14.88
CA SER A 235 17.34 -14.97 14.32
C SER A 235 15.93 -14.38 14.37
N TYR A 236 15.61 -13.62 15.43
CA TYR A 236 14.27 -13.07 15.65
C TYR A 236 14.01 -11.74 14.93
N ASN A 237 15.05 -11.11 14.36
CA ASN A 237 14.92 -9.85 13.64
C ASN A 237 15.10 -10.06 12.14
N ARG A 238 14.37 -9.25 11.35
CA ARG A 238 14.55 -9.24 9.90
C ARG A 238 15.92 -8.65 9.54
N GLY A 239 16.73 -9.43 8.86
CA GLY A 239 17.98 -8.98 8.23
C GLY A 239 17.78 -7.86 7.19
N LEU A 240 18.89 -7.34 6.67
CA LEU A 240 18.89 -6.32 5.63
C LEU A 240 18.44 -6.95 4.31
N ALA A 241 17.38 -6.41 3.71
CA ALA A 241 16.96 -6.84 2.38
C ALA A 241 17.89 -6.27 1.33
N LEU A 242 18.50 -7.12 0.49
CA LEU A 242 19.45 -6.72 -0.55
C LEU A 242 18.97 -7.21 -1.91
N CYS A 243 19.16 -6.39 -2.94
CA CYS A 243 18.96 -6.81 -4.32
C CYS A 243 20.04 -7.81 -4.73
N THR A 244 19.80 -8.53 -5.83
CA THR A 244 20.70 -9.59 -6.29
C THR A 244 22.16 -9.12 -6.41
N PRO A 245 22.50 -7.97 -7.02
CA PRO A 245 23.89 -7.54 -7.16
C PRO A 245 24.56 -7.20 -5.83
N HIS A 246 23.86 -6.47 -4.94
CA HIS A 246 24.44 -6.13 -3.63
C HIS A 246 24.59 -7.34 -2.72
N HIS A 247 23.71 -8.34 -2.85
CA HIS A 247 23.88 -9.58 -2.11
C HIS A 247 25.08 -10.39 -2.63
N GLN A 248 25.29 -10.44 -3.95
CA GLN A 248 26.43 -11.14 -4.55
C GLN A 248 27.77 -10.49 -4.18
N GLN A 249 27.79 -9.17 -4.00
CA GLN A 249 28.99 -8.43 -3.62
C GLN A 249 29.43 -8.65 -2.17
N LEU A 250 28.55 -9.15 -1.29
CA LEU A 250 28.85 -9.30 0.14
C LEU A 250 30.12 -10.14 0.41
N SER A 251 30.34 -11.23 -0.33
CA SER A 251 31.50 -12.09 -0.13
C SER A 251 32.82 -11.41 -0.52
N SER A 252 32.77 -10.49 -1.50
CA SER A 252 33.92 -9.71 -1.95
C SER A 252 34.15 -8.41 -1.17
N THR A 253 33.16 -7.90 -0.45
CA THR A 253 33.27 -6.66 0.36
C THR A 253 34.27 -6.83 1.50
N SER A 254 35.17 -5.87 1.74
CA SER A 254 36.15 -5.93 2.83
C SER A 254 35.49 -6.04 4.22
N PRO A 255 36.19 -6.51 5.29
CA PRO A 255 35.59 -6.59 6.62
C PRO A 255 35.16 -5.22 7.15
N GLU A 256 35.95 -4.18 6.86
CA GLU A 256 35.62 -2.78 7.15
C GLU A 256 34.34 -2.36 6.43
N GLY A 257 34.21 -2.70 5.14
CA GLY A 257 33.02 -2.40 4.36
C GLY A 257 31.77 -3.11 4.87
N LEU A 258 31.87 -4.35 5.32
CA LEU A 258 30.75 -5.05 5.93
C LEU A 258 30.34 -4.42 7.28
N ILE A 259 31.30 -4.01 8.10
CA ILE A 259 31.01 -3.30 9.36
C ILE A 259 30.37 -1.93 9.08
N ASP A 260 30.85 -1.19 8.09
CA ASP A 260 30.23 0.05 7.62
C ASP A 260 28.77 -0.17 7.20
N MET A 261 28.49 -1.20 6.40
CA MET A 261 27.12 -1.56 6.01
C MET A 261 26.24 -1.92 7.21
N ILE A 262 26.77 -2.68 8.19
CA ILE A 262 26.06 -3.02 9.42
C ILE A 262 25.71 -1.74 10.20
N LEU A 263 26.67 -0.84 10.36
CA LEU A 263 26.48 0.41 11.09
C LEU A 263 25.48 1.32 10.37
N ALA A 264 25.65 1.54 9.06
CA ALA A 264 24.76 2.36 8.25
C ALA A 264 23.31 1.83 8.24
N GLY A 265 23.14 0.50 8.16
CA GLY A 265 21.83 -0.15 8.28
C GLY A 265 21.20 0.05 9.66
N THR A 266 22.00 0.02 10.73
CA THR A 266 21.56 0.21 12.11
C THR A 266 21.16 1.66 12.38
N VAL A 267 21.92 2.63 11.87
CA VAL A 267 21.59 4.07 11.88
C VAL A 267 20.27 4.34 11.16
N ALA A 268 20.06 3.75 9.98
CA ALA A 268 18.81 3.93 9.23
C ALA A 268 17.58 3.36 9.97
N ARG A 269 17.78 2.35 10.84
CA ARG A 269 16.73 1.75 11.65
C ARG A 269 16.45 2.54 12.94
N SER A 270 17.46 3.15 13.55
CA SER A 270 17.28 3.98 14.74
C SER A 270 16.47 5.25 14.45
N GLY A 271 16.68 5.88 13.28
CA GLY A 271 15.95 7.09 12.87
C GLY A 271 14.44 6.91 12.60
N ARG A 272 13.94 5.67 12.46
CA ARG A 272 12.52 5.38 12.16
C ARG A 272 11.63 5.29 13.41
N GLY A 273 12.19 5.34 14.61
CA GLY A 273 11.45 5.19 15.87
C GLY A 273 10.98 6.52 16.48
N ARG A 274 9.82 7.05 16.07
CA ARG A 274 9.10 8.13 16.78
C ARG A 274 8.02 7.63 17.76
N SER A 275 7.95 6.33 18.05
CA SER A 275 6.89 5.74 18.91
C SER A 275 7.45 5.09 20.19
N ALA A 276 6.63 5.10 21.23
CA ALA A 276 6.92 5.13 22.67
C ALA A 276 7.58 3.88 23.31
N THR A 277 8.23 3.02 22.53
CA THR A 277 9.05 1.94 23.06
C THR A 277 10.46 2.03 22.47
N ARG A 278 11.33 2.79 23.16
CA ARG A 278 12.78 2.83 22.92
C ARG A 278 13.42 1.45 23.20
N ARG A 279 13.04 0.39 22.49
CA ARG A 279 13.99 -0.71 22.27
C ARG A 279 15.08 -0.10 21.41
N ARG A 280 16.14 0.38 22.07
CA ARG A 280 17.31 0.99 21.43
C ARG A 280 17.77 0.01 20.35
N VAL A 281 17.68 0.42 19.10
CA VAL A 281 18.31 -0.33 18.01
C VAL A 281 19.80 -0.36 18.34
N GLN A 282 20.35 -1.54 18.60
CA GLN A 282 21.75 -1.72 19.00
C GLN A 282 22.53 -2.40 17.88
N LEU A 283 23.83 -2.15 17.85
CA LEU A 283 24.74 -2.92 17.02
C LEU A 283 24.79 -4.38 17.49
N PRO A 284 24.94 -5.35 16.58
CA PRO A 284 25.19 -6.73 16.96
C PRO A 284 26.51 -6.82 17.72
N ARG A 285 26.54 -7.63 18.79
CA ARG A 285 27.76 -7.90 19.55
C ARG A 285 28.87 -8.45 18.63
N ILE A 286 30.13 -8.18 18.93
CA ILE A 286 31.26 -8.60 18.07
C ILE A 286 31.35 -10.12 17.91
N SER A 287 30.87 -10.89 18.88
CA SER A 287 30.70 -12.35 18.77
C SER A 287 29.76 -12.74 17.61
N ILE A 288 28.65 -12.02 17.45
CA ILE A 288 27.71 -12.20 16.33
C ILE A 288 28.35 -11.71 15.03
N VAL A 289 29.04 -10.56 15.06
CA VAL A 289 29.75 -10.02 13.89
C VAL A 289 30.79 -11.01 13.37
N ARG A 290 31.54 -11.69 14.26
CA ARG A 290 32.47 -12.77 13.91
C ARG A 290 31.77 -13.84 13.09
N HIS A 291 30.62 -14.34 13.55
CA HIS A 291 29.84 -15.33 12.81
C HIS A 291 29.32 -14.80 11.48
N ILE A 292 28.91 -13.53 11.41
CA ILE A 292 28.49 -12.89 10.17
C ILE A 292 29.64 -12.86 9.16
N LEU A 293 30.85 -12.46 9.57
CA LEU A 293 32.03 -12.39 8.70
C LEU A 293 32.43 -13.78 8.20
N ILE A 294 32.42 -14.79 9.07
CA ILE A 294 32.69 -16.19 8.70
C ILE A 294 31.67 -16.68 7.67
N ASN A 295 30.37 -16.49 7.92
CA ASN A 295 29.32 -16.98 7.02
C ASN A 295 29.26 -16.21 5.69
N THR A 296 29.63 -14.93 5.70
CA THR A 296 29.55 -14.07 4.52
C THR A 296 30.78 -14.20 3.63
N ARG A 297 31.98 -14.28 4.23
CA ARG A 297 33.26 -14.21 3.51
C ARG A 297 34.16 -15.42 3.68
N ARG A 298 33.82 -16.35 4.57
CA ARG A 298 34.68 -17.46 4.99
C ARG A 298 36.00 -17.00 5.61
N THR A 299 36.05 -15.76 6.10
CA THR A 299 37.21 -15.19 6.81
C THR A 299 37.02 -15.34 8.30
N VAL A 300 37.99 -15.96 8.98
CA VAL A 300 38.02 -16.06 10.43
C VAL A 300 38.90 -14.94 10.97
N LEU A 301 38.29 -13.98 11.65
CA LEU A 301 38.99 -12.97 12.44
C LEU A 301 38.80 -13.28 13.93
N ASP A 302 39.84 -13.03 14.72
CA ASP A 302 39.71 -13.02 16.17
C ASP A 302 38.93 -11.78 16.66
N MET A 303 38.52 -11.80 17.92
CA MET A 303 37.67 -10.76 18.49
C MET A 303 38.39 -9.41 18.61
N GLU A 304 39.72 -9.42 18.81
CA GLU A 304 40.52 -8.20 18.89
C GLU A 304 40.68 -7.53 17.52
N ALA A 305 40.87 -8.33 16.46
CA ALA A 305 40.90 -7.87 15.09
C ALA A 305 39.57 -7.23 14.70
N ILE A 306 38.44 -7.85 15.07
CA ILE A 306 37.11 -7.27 14.83
C ILE A 306 36.94 -5.96 15.60
N ASP A 307 37.36 -5.89 16.86
CA ASP A 307 37.30 -4.65 17.65
C ASP A 307 38.18 -3.54 17.05
N ARG A 308 39.37 -3.86 16.54
CA ARG A 308 40.21 -2.92 15.79
C ARG A 308 39.46 -2.32 14.60
N LEU A 309 38.69 -3.13 13.85
CA LEU A 309 37.88 -2.61 12.73
C LEU A 309 36.84 -1.57 13.20
N PHE A 310 36.15 -1.83 14.32
CA PHE A 310 35.20 -0.86 14.90
C PHE A 310 35.90 0.41 15.37
N THR A 311 37.05 0.27 16.01
CA THR A 311 37.84 1.39 16.53
C THR A 311 38.41 2.26 15.40
N THR A 312 38.95 1.65 14.34
CA THR A 312 39.42 2.36 13.15
C THR A 312 38.26 3.09 12.45
N LEU A 313 37.10 2.45 12.32
CA LEU A 313 35.91 3.10 11.76
C LEU A 313 35.48 4.30 12.61
N GLU A 314 35.44 4.15 13.93
CA GLU A 314 35.10 5.22 14.87
C GLU A 314 36.05 6.42 14.75
N GLN A 315 37.37 6.17 14.74
CA GLN A 315 38.39 7.20 14.56
C GLN A 315 38.23 7.95 13.23
N GLY A 316 37.97 7.22 12.14
CA GLY A 316 37.74 7.81 10.81
C GLY A 316 36.49 8.68 10.71
N LEU A 317 35.51 8.47 11.60
CA LEU A 317 34.29 9.27 11.70
C LEU A 317 34.44 10.46 12.65
N SER A 318 35.17 10.33 13.75
CA SER A 318 35.39 11.41 14.74
C SER A 318 36.12 12.62 14.16
N GLY A 319 36.95 12.43 13.12
CA GLY A 319 37.61 13.53 12.40
C GLY A 319 36.68 14.37 11.50
N ARG A 320 35.39 14.02 11.41
CA ARG A 320 34.40 14.70 10.55
C ARG A 320 33.49 15.59 11.39
N THR A 321 33.09 16.74 10.85
CA THR A 321 32.23 17.68 11.57
C THR A 321 30.83 17.09 11.81
N PRO A 322 30.32 16.99 13.06
CA PRO A 322 29.05 16.31 13.40
C PRO A 322 27.74 16.95 12.90
N ARG A 323 27.77 17.84 11.90
CA ARG A 323 26.56 18.54 11.43
C ARG A 323 25.53 17.60 10.78
N ASP A 324 25.91 16.36 10.46
CA ASP A 324 25.01 15.31 9.96
C ASP A 324 24.44 14.47 11.12
N THR A 325 23.11 14.45 11.26
CA THR A 325 22.39 13.63 12.24
C THR A 325 22.74 12.14 12.14
N ASN A 326 22.99 11.63 10.93
CA ASN A 326 23.38 10.23 10.73
C ASN A 326 24.76 9.94 11.34
N LEU A 327 25.69 10.88 11.17
CA LEU A 327 27.04 10.77 11.73
C LEU A 327 27.00 10.79 13.26
N SER A 328 26.25 11.71 13.86
CA SER A 328 26.05 11.75 15.32
C SER A 328 25.47 10.42 15.82
N THR A 329 24.44 9.91 15.16
CA THR A 329 23.80 8.64 15.52
C THR A 329 24.77 7.45 15.38
N ALA A 330 25.61 7.45 14.36
CA ALA A 330 26.63 6.41 14.16
C ALA A 330 27.66 6.42 15.29
N LEU A 331 28.15 7.60 15.67
CA LEU A 331 29.09 7.78 16.79
C LEU A 331 28.46 7.36 18.12
N ASP A 332 27.20 7.71 18.38
CA ASP A 332 26.48 7.29 19.59
C ASP A 332 26.33 5.76 19.68
N LEU A 333 26.03 5.10 18.55
CA LEU A 333 25.94 3.65 18.47
C LEU A 333 27.30 2.98 18.73
N LEU A 334 28.37 3.53 18.14
CA LEU A 334 29.74 3.02 18.33
C LEU A 334 30.19 3.17 19.79
N ALA A 335 29.96 4.34 20.39
CA ALA A 335 30.27 4.64 21.78
C ALA A 335 29.49 3.71 22.72
N GLY A 336 28.18 3.55 22.51
CA GLY A 336 27.34 2.63 23.29
C GLY A 336 27.73 1.16 23.12
N HIS A 337 28.35 0.79 21.99
CA HIS A 337 28.80 -0.57 21.74
C HIS A 337 30.12 -0.91 22.45
N ARG A 338 30.97 0.08 22.80
CA ARG A 338 32.33 -0.13 23.35
C ARG A 338 32.37 -1.08 24.56
N ALA A 339 31.51 -0.86 25.56
CA ALA A 339 31.47 -1.69 26.77
C ALA A 339 31.19 -3.16 26.44
N SER A 340 30.20 -3.41 25.57
CA SER A 340 29.88 -4.78 25.15
C SER A 340 30.98 -5.43 24.31
N ARG A 341 31.78 -4.65 23.56
CA ARG A 341 32.93 -5.20 22.83
C ARG A 341 34.03 -5.64 23.80
N HIS A 342 34.35 -4.80 24.78
CA HIS A 342 35.35 -5.11 25.80
C HIS A 342 34.97 -6.37 26.59
N GLU A 343 33.72 -6.49 27.05
CA GLU A 343 33.24 -7.72 27.70
C GLU A 343 33.38 -8.98 26.84
N ASP A 344 33.11 -8.87 25.53
CA ASP A 344 33.22 -10.00 24.61
C ASP A 344 34.69 -10.38 24.37
N ILE A 345 35.62 -9.41 24.36
CA ILE A 345 37.07 -9.65 24.26
C ILE A 345 37.61 -10.32 25.52
N GLU A 346 37.30 -9.79 26.70
CA GLU A 346 37.77 -10.38 27.97
C GLU A 346 37.27 -11.81 28.12
N ARG A 347 35.99 -12.06 27.83
CA ARG A 347 35.43 -13.41 27.80
C ARG A 347 36.14 -14.31 26.79
N PHE A 348 36.47 -13.79 25.61
CA PHE A 348 37.21 -14.56 24.60
C PHE A 348 38.63 -14.90 25.06
N ARG A 349 39.32 -13.98 25.74
CA ARG A 349 40.64 -14.17 26.34
C ARG A 349 40.61 -15.23 27.44
N GLU A 350 39.69 -15.14 28.39
CA GLU A 350 39.51 -16.14 29.45
C GLU A 350 39.31 -17.55 28.88
N GLN A 351 38.45 -17.68 27.87
CA GLN A 351 38.20 -18.95 27.18
C GLN A 351 39.44 -19.44 26.42
N HIS A 352 40.22 -18.53 25.83
CA HIS A 352 41.48 -18.88 25.19
C HIS A 352 42.54 -19.34 26.20
N VAL A 353 42.59 -18.77 27.40
CA VAL A 353 43.49 -19.24 28.47
C VAL A 353 43.13 -20.67 28.88
N GLU A 354 41.84 -20.96 29.08
CA GLU A 354 41.37 -22.33 29.35
C GLU A 354 41.73 -23.28 28.20
N GLY A 355 41.43 -22.88 26.95
CA GLY A 355 41.77 -23.63 25.74
C GLY A 355 43.27 -23.88 25.56
N ARG A 356 44.12 -22.89 25.89
CA ARG A 356 45.58 -23.02 25.90
C ARG A 356 46.02 -24.05 26.94
N GLY A 357 45.43 -24.06 28.13
CA GLY A 357 45.71 -25.09 29.13
C GLY A 357 45.33 -26.52 28.67
N HIS A 358 44.29 -26.66 27.85
CA HIS A 358 43.98 -27.95 27.20
C HIS A 358 44.96 -28.31 26.08
N TYR A 359 45.35 -27.31 25.30
CA TYR A 359 46.33 -27.45 24.22
C TYR A 359 47.72 -27.83 24.72
N ASP A 360 48.19 -27.21 25.80
CA ASP A 360 49.49 -27.52 26.39
C ASP A 360 49.53 -28.95 26.93
N ARG A 361 48.42 -29.44 27.50
CA ARG A 361 48.28 -30.86 27.89
C ARG A 361 48.35 -31.80 26.69
N LEU A 362 47.70 -31.45 25.57
CA LEU A 362 47.83 -32.22 24.32
C LEU A 362 49.28 -32.27 23.85
N LEU A 363 49.99 -31.14 23.84
CA LEU A 363 51.40 -31.08 23.44
C LEU A 363 52.30 -31.92 24.37
N GLN A 364 52.07 -31.87 25.69
CA GLN A 364 52.80 -32.69 26.66
C GLN A 364 52.62 -34.18 26.40
N GLU A 365 51.40 -34.63 26.12
CA GLU A 365 51.12 -36.03 25.83
C GLU A 365 51.68 -36.49 24.48
N LEU A 366 51.66 -35.62 23.45
CA LEU A 366 52.33 -35.89 22.18
C LEU A 366 53.85 -36.07 22.37
N ARG A 367 54.49 -35.21 23.18
CA ARG A 367 55.92 -35.32 23.51
C ARG A 367 56.22 -36.60 24.32
N ARG A 368 55.41 -36.91 25.34
CA ARG A 368 55.54 -38.17 26.11
C ARG A 368 55.36 -39.42 25.26
N GLY A 369 54.54 -39.34 24.22
CA GLY A 369 54.37 -40.39 23.22
C GLY A 369 55.48 -40.47 22.16
N GLY A 370 56.56 -39.70 22.29
CA GLY A 370 57.69 -39.68 21.35
C GLY A 370 57.41 -38.92 20.04
N ARG A 371 56.29 -38.20 19.93
CA ARG A 371 55.85 -37.51 18.70
C ARG A 371 56.26 -36.04 18.71
N HIS A 372 57.57 -35.78 18.85
CA HIS A 372 58.11 -34.42 19.01
C HIS A 372 57.87 -33.53 17.80
N GLU A 373 58.06 -34.05 16.58
CA GLU A 373 57.82 -33.32 15.33
C GLU A 373 56.37 -32.84 15.23
N LEU A 374 55.41 -33.72 15.56
CA LEU A 374 53.99 -33.39 15.59
C LEU A 374 53.67 -32.35 16.67
N ALA A 375 54.23 -32.50 17.88
CA ALA A 375 54.04 -31.54 18.97
C ALA A 375 54.61 -30.15 18.67
N SER A 376 55.62 -30.04 17.80
CA SER A 376 56.19 -28.77 17.36
C SER A 376 55.39 -28.13 16.23
N ALA A 377 54.62 -28.92 15.48
CA ALA A 377 53.96 -28.49 14.25
C ALA A 377 52.44 -28.30 14.39
N VAL A 378 51.81 -28.86 15.43
CA VAL A 378 50.41 -28.57 15.75
C VAL A 378 50.31 -27.11 16.22
N GLU A 379 49.25 -26.42 15.83
CA GLU A 379 48.96 -25.06 16.29
C GLU A 379 47.59 -24.99 16.96
N PHE A 380 47.48 -24.18 18.01
CA PHE A 380 46.19 -23.85 18.63
C PHE A 380 45.35 -23.03 17.64
N SER A 381 44.09 -23.40 17.42
CA SER A 381 43.18 -22.68 16.53
C SER A 381 42.04 -21.97 17.25
N ASP A 382 41.22 -22.68 18.03
CA ASP A 382 40.06 -22.11 18.72
C ASP A 382 39.64 -23.05 19.87
N PHE A 383 38.93 -22.52 20.87
CA PHE A 383 38.35 -23.31 21.95
C PHE A 383 36.90 -22.92 22.18
N ARG A 384 36.01 -23.91 22.13
CA ARG A 384 34.57 -23.73 22.33
C ARG A 384 34.18 -24.33 23.68
N PRO A 385 34.12 -23.53 24.76
CA PRO A 385 33.91 -24.03 26.12
C PRO A 385 32.54 -24.69 26.31
N ARG A 386 31.47 -24.16 25.68
CA ARG A 386 30.11 -24.72 25.79
C ARG A 386 30.00 -26.16 25.28
N SER A 387 30.72 -26.48 24.21
CA SER A 387 30.78 -27.82 23.64
C SER A 387 32.00 -28.61 24.14
N ARG A 388 32.89 -27.98 24.91
CA ARG A 388 34.20 -28.50 25.34
C ARG A 388 35.04 -29.03 24.18
N ILE A 389 35.05 -28.30 23.05
CA ILE A 389 35.79 -28.68 21.84
C ILE A 389 37.02 -27.77 21.68
N LEU A 390 38.20 -28.36 21.61
CA LEU A 390 39.45 -27.71 21.25
C LEU A 390 39.75 -27.95 19.76
N PHE A 391 39.84 -26.89 18.98
CA PHE A 391 40.29 -26.93 17.59
C PHE A 391 41.79 -26.69 17.53
N VAL A 392 42.50 -27.62 16.89
CA VAL A 392 43.93 -27.51 16.60
C VAL A 392 44.15 -27.67 15.10
N ARG A 393 45.12 -26.94 14.55
CA ARG A 393 45.57 -27.11 13.18
C ARG A 393 46.70 -28.10 13.16
N VAL A 394 46.58 -29.10 12.29
CA VAL A 394 47.63 -30.08 12.01
C VAL A 394 48.02 -29.93 10.54
N PRO A 395 49.29 -29.65 10.22
CA PRO A 395 49.75 -29.56 8.84
C PRO A 395 49.40 -30.81 8.04
N GLU A 396 48.99 -30.62 6.77
CA GLU A 396 48.48 -31.72 5.93
C GLU A 396 49.45 -32.91 5.84
N HIS A 397 50.75 -32.64 5.69
CA HIS A 397 51.80 -33.66 5.62
C HIS A 397 51.93 -34.50 6.90
N LEU A 398 51.49 -33.98 8.05
CA LEU A 398 51.53 -34.67 9.35
C LEU A 398 50.19 -35.29 9.76
N GLN A 399 49.11 -35.07 9.00
CA GLN A 399 47.80 -35.64 9.33
C GLN A 399 47.80 -37.18 9.31
N GLY A 400 48.56 -37.79 8.39
CA GLY A 400 48.74 -39.24 8.32
C GLY A 400 49.45 -39.81 9.55
N VAL A 401 50.47 -39.10 10.03
CA VAL A 401 51.24 -39.45 11.24
C VAL A 401 50.38 -39.27 12.50
N PHE A 402 49.61 -38.18 12.55
CA PHE A 402 48.66 -37.91 13.63
C PHE A 402 47.63 -39.04 13.76
N ARG A 403 47.01 -39.45 12.63
CA ARG A 403 46.02 -40.55 12.57
C ARG A 403 46.62 -41.94 12.86
N GLY A 404 47.80 -42.23 12.31
CA GLY A 404 48.43 -43.56 12.34
C GLY A 404 47.72 -44.60 11.45
N LYS A 405 48.39 -45.73 11.18
CA LYS A 405 47.82 -46.84 10.40
C LYS A 405 46.55 -47.37 11.07
N GLY A 406 45.41 -47.30 10.37
CA GLY A 406 44.11 -47.75 10.88
C GLY A 406 43.54 -46.90 12.04
N GLY A 407 44.05 -45.70 12.29
CA GLY A 407 43.57 -44.82 13.38
C GLY A 407 44.11 -45.19 14.77
N SER A 408 45.06 -46.13 14.86
CA SER A 408 45.62 -46.61 16.13
C SER A 408 46.28 -45.50 16.97
N SER A 409 46.99 -44.59 16.31
CA SER A 409 47.69 -43.47 16.94
C SER A 409 46.75 -42.43 17.55
N VAL A 410 45.59 -42.19 16.94
CA VAL A 410 44.55 -41.31 17.50
C VAL A 410 43.84 -41.99 18.65
N ARG A 411 43.44 -43.26 18.52
CA ARG A 411 42.75 -43.98 19.60
C ARG A 411 43.57 -44.09 20.88
N GLN A 412 44.88 -44.33 20.77
CA GLN A 412 45.78 -44.31 21.93
C GLN A 412 45.87 -42.92 22.56
N LEU A 413 45.89 -41.87 21.74
CA LEU A 413 45.90 -40.49 22.22
C LEU A 413 44.57 -40.11 22.89
N GLU A 414 43.44 -40.53 22.32
CA GLU A 414 42.10 -40.37 22.92
C GLU A 414 42.02 -41.03 24.30
N GLN A 415 42.54 -42.26 24.43
CA GLN A 415 42.58 -42.98 25.72
C GLN A 415 43.48 -42.29 26.75
N ARG A 416 44.65 -41.80 26.34
CA ARG A 416 45.60 -41.15 27.27
C ARG A 416 45.17 -39.77 27.72
N VAL A 417 44.62 -38.97 26.79
CA VAL A 417 44.18 -37.60 27.06
C VAL A 417 42.76 -37.58 27.64
N GLY A 418 42.00 -38.66 27.48
CA GLY A 418 40.62 -38.77 27.97
C GLY A 418 39.63 -37.92 27.17
N VAL A 419 39.91 -37.67 25.89
CA VAL A 419 39.09 -36.82 25.01
C VAL A 419 38.82 -37.52 23.67
N LYS A 420 37.69 -37.21 23.05
CA LYS A 420 37.38 -37.66 21.68
C LYS A 420 38.04 -36.73 20.67
N ILE A 421 38.77 -37.29 19.71
CA ILE A 421 39.51 -36.54 18.70
C ILE A 421 38.84 -36.79 17.35
N GLN A 422 38.33 -35.72 16.74
CA GLN A 422 37.77 -35.76 15.38
C GLN A 422 38.70 -35.00 14.44
N VAL A 423 39.03 -35.62 13.32
CA VAL A 423 39.82 -34.96 12.27
C VAL A 423 38.86 -34.54 11.16
N GLU A 424 38.54 -33.24 11.12
CA GLU A 424 37.80 -32.64 10.01
C GLU A 424 38.74 -32.52 8.79
N ARG A 425 38.25 -32.87 7.60
CA ARG A 425 38.97 -32.56 6.36
C ARG A 425 38.78 -31.06 6.09
N GLY A 426 39.87 -30.31 6.16
CA GLY A 426 39.92 -28.89 5.79
C GLY A 426 39.73 -28.69 4.31
#